data_AF-A0A7S3S5E1-F1
#
_entry.id   AF-A0A7S3S5E1-F1
#
_cell.length_a   1.000
_cell.length_b   1.000
_cell.length_c   1.000
_cell.angle_alpha   90.00
_cell.angle_beta   90.00
_cell.angle_gamma   90.00
#
_symmetry.space_group_name_H-M   'P 1'
#
loop_
_entity.id
_entity.type
_entity.pdbx_description
1 polymer ?
#
loop_
_entity_poly.entity_id
_entity_poly.type
_entity_poly.pdbx_seq_one_letter_code
_entity_poly.pdbx_strand_id
1 'polypeptide(L)'
;DASAPGDRLGGNSQEFVNTFAWTALGLIAGLGVVLYVGQKLQQQVLKIPIRLSHAGVPRTPTWVIFSFLLSYALLLPGLFGTLFSYNISGINGMIELVEESESMVSFIHFLIKTDCWPGALLVVLYAMVIPAVKLVLLICSEIWRRGPANQVMRARTCVQVLQHISKWASPDMFAYVLLLYLLRGLNHLPV
;
A
#
# COMPACT_ATOMS: atom_id res chain seq x y z
N ASP A 1 37.26 11.72 23.31
CA ASP A 1 36.13 10.81 23.04
C ASP A 1 35.60 11.03 21.64
N ALA A 2 36.17 10.28 20.69
CA ALA A 2 35.82 10.31 19.29
C ALA A 2 34.75 9.23 19.03
N SER A 3 33.48 9.62 19.05
CA SER A 3 32.40 8.77 18.56
C SER A 3 32.59 8.57 17.05
N ALA A 4 32.62 7.30 16.62
CA ALA A 4 32.83 6.93 15.23
C ALA A 4 31.81 7.61 14.30
N PRO A 5 32.22 8.12 13.12
CA PRO A 5 31.37 8.90 12.22
C PRO A 5 30.29 8.09 11.47
N GLY A 6 29.91 6.91 11.98
CA GLY A 6 28.95 6.00 11.33
C GLY A 6 27.55 5.94 11.95
N ASP A 7 27.31 6.58 13.10
CA ASP A 7 26.15 6.26 13.96
C ASP A 7 24.92 7.16 13.82
N ARG A 8 24.83 8.00 12.79
CA ARG A 8 23.66 8.88 12.57
C ARG A 8 23.07 8.69 11.18
N LEU A 9 22.56 7.49 10.92
CA LEU A 9 21.58 7.32 9.86
C LEU A 9 20.28 7.95 10.34
N GLY A 10 19.84 9.01 9.65
CA GLY A 10 18.62 9.80 9.85
C GLY A 10 17.31 9.04 9.66
N GLY A 11 17.24 7.80 10.14
CA GLY A 11 16.03 7.01 10.14
C GLY A 11 15.02 7.58 11.12
N ASN A 12 13.75 7.20 10.92
CA ASN A 12 12.72 7.47 11.92
C ASN A 12 13.18 7.02 13.30
N SER A 13 12.87 7.81 14.32
CA SER A 13 13.20 7.46 15.70
C SER A 13 12.67 6.06 16.01
N GLN A 14 13.41 5.30 16.82
CA GLN A 14 12.98 3.97 17.23
C GLN A 14 11.58 4.00 17.87
N GLU A 15 11.26 5.10 18.55
CA GLU A 15 9.94 5.38 19.10
C GLU A 15 8.86 5.52 18.02
N PHE A 16 9.14 6.19 16.91
CA PHE A 16 8.22 6.28 15.77
C PHE A 16 7.99 4.90 15.14
N VAL A 17 9.06 4.14 14.90
CA VAL A 17 8.97 2.78 14.33
C VAL A 17 8.16 1.86 15.23
N ASN A 18 8.42 1.89 16.54
CA ASN A 18 7.67 1.10 17.51
C ASN A 18 6.21 1.53 17.57
N THR A 19 5.93 2.83 17.62
CA THR A 19 4.57 3.37 17.61
C THR A 19 3.81 2.94 16.34
N PHE A 20 4.46 2.98 15.18
CA PHE A 20 3.88 2.52 13.93
C PHE A 20 3.59 1.01 13.96
N ALA A 21 4.54 0.19 14.45
CA ALA A 21 4.35 -1.25 14.54
C ALA A 21 3.20 -1.61 15.50
N TRP A 22 3.13 -0.95 16.67
CA TRP A 22 2.06 -1.17 17.64
C TRP A 22 0.69 -0.68 17.14
N THR A 23 0.64 0.46 16.45
CA THR A 23 -0.61 0.95 15.84
C THR A 23 -1.08 0.01 14.72
N ALA A 24 -0.18 -0.49 13.88
CA ALA A 24 -0.50 -1.48 12.86
C ALA A 24 -1.00 -2.80 13.48
N LEU A 25 -0.31 -3.33 14.48
CA LEU A 25 -0.73 -4.53 15.21
C LEU A 25 -2.07 -4.34 15.92
N GLY A 26 -2.26 -3.19 16.58
CA GLY A 26 -3.51 -2.83 17.25
C GLY A 26 -4.67 -2.72 16.27
N LEU A 27 -4.45 -2.12 15.09
CA LEU A 27 -5.42 -2.10 14.00
C LEU A 27 -5.76 -3.52 13.57
N ILE A 28 -4.77 -4.36 13.24
CA ILE A 28 -4.99 -5.75 12.81
C ILE A 28 -5.79 -6.54 13.86
N ALA A 29 -5.39 -6.44 15.13
CA ALA A 29 -6.05 -7.13 16.24
C ALA A 29 -7.49 -6.63 16.47
N GLY A 30 -7.70 -5.31 16.53
CA GLY A 30 -9.01 -4.71 16.73
C GLY A 30 -9.97 -5.04 15.60
N LEU A 31 -9.50 -4.95 14.36
CA LEU A 31 -10.23 -5.38 13.18
C LEU A 31 -10.55 -6.89 13.30
N GLY A 32 -9.61 -7.75 13.70
CA GLY A 32 -9.85 -9.18 13.91
C GLY A 32 -10.93 -9.49 14.96
N VAL A 33 -10.98 -8.73 16.04
CA VAL A 33 -12.04 -8.84 17.07
C VAL A 33 -13.39 -8.45 16.51
N VAL A 34 -13.48 -7.33 15.79
CA VAL A 34 -14.73 -6.89 15.14
C VAL A 34 -15.25 -7.96 14.17
N LEU A 35 -14.37 -8.65 13.44
CA LEU A 35 -14.74 -9.76 12.57
C LEU A 35 -15.27 -10.97 13.33
N TYR A 36 -14.55 -11.39 14.37
CA TYR A 36 -14.95 -12.54 15.17
C TYR A 36 -16.34 -12.30 15.77
N VAL A 37 -16.54 -11.11 16.33
CA VAL A 37 -17.82 -10.66 16.90
C VAL A 37 -18.90 -10.59 15.82
N GLY A 38 -18.63 -9.97 14.67
CA GLY A 38 -19.58 -9.87 13.57
C GLY A 38 -20.01 -11.22 13.00
N GLN A 39 -19.08 -12.18 12.88
CA GLN A 39 -19.40 -13.55 12.46
C GLN A 39 -20.24 -14.28 13.51
N LYS A 40 -19.90 -14.15 14.80
CA LYS A 40 -20.66 -14.77 15.89
C LYS A 40 -22.06 -14.18 16.00
N LEU A 41 -22.20 -12.86 15.90
CA LEU A 41 -23.49 -12.18 15.84
C LEU A 41 -24.30 -12.63 14.63
N GLN A 42 -23.68 -12.72 13.45
CA GLN A 42 -24.36 -13.23 12.26
C GLN A 42 -24.84 -14.66 12.47
N GLN A 43 -24.02 -15.54 13.06
CA GLN A 43 -24.40 -16.93 13.37
C GLN A 43 -25.51 -17.03 14.43
N GLN A 44 -25.51 -16.16 15.44
CA GLN A 44 -26.50 -16.17 16.52
C GLN A 44 -27.84 -15.53 16.11
N VAL A 45 -27.79 -14.43 15.38
CA VAL A 45 -28.98 -13.69 14.91
C VAL A 45 -29.63 -14.38 13.70
N LEU A 46 -28.85 -14.99 12.79
CA LEU A 46 -29.38 -15.78 11.68
C LEU A 46 -29.52 -17.27 12.01
N LYS A 47 -30.07 -17.62 13.18
CA LYS A 47 -30.79 -18.90 13.36
C LYS A 47 -32.10 -18.97 12.55
N ILE A 48 -32.26 -18.13 11.53
CA ILE A 48 -33.35 -18.22 10.57
C ILE A 48 -32.98 -19.38 9.62
N PRO A 49 -33.80 -20.44 9.54
CA PRO A 49 -33.53 -21.55 8.64
C PRO A 49 -33.36 -21.01 7.22
N ILE A 50 -32.19 -21.25 6.66
CA ILE A 50 -31.72 -20.85 5.33
C ILE A 50 -32.53 -21.63 4.28
N ARG A 51 -33.83 -21.33 4.14
CA ARG A 51 -34.74 -21.99 3.18
C ARG A 51 -35.18 -21.07 2.03
N LEU A 52 -34.76 -19.81 2.03
CA LEU A 52 -35.07 -18.83 0.98
C LEU A 52 -33.82 -18.35 0.21
N SER A 53 -32.78 -19.17 0.14
CA SER A 53 -31.72 -19.02 -0.89
C SER A 53 -32.23 -19.53 -2.24
N HIS A 54 -33.30 -18.93 -2.77
CA HIS A 54 -33.87 -19.27 -4.09
C HIS A 54 -33.18 -18.53 -5.26
N ALA A 55 -32.13 -17.76 -4.99
CA ALA A 55 -31.20 -17.30 -6.02
C ALA A 55 -29.80 -17.59 -5.50
N GLY A 56 -29.15 -18.65 -5.99
CA GLY A 56 -27.86 -19.19 -5.55
C GLY A 56 -26.66 -18.26 -5.76
N VAL A 57 -26.75 -16.99 -5.37
CA VAL A 57 -25.65 -16.03 -5.43
C VAL A 57 -24.98 -16.01 -4.06
N PRO A 58 -23.77 -16.58 -3.91
CA PRO A 58 -23.05 -16.57 -2.64
C PRO A 58 -22.77 -15.14 -2.21
N ARG A 59 -23.10 -14.75 -0.98
CA ARG A 59 -22.75 -13.41 -0.45
C ARG A 59 -21.24 -13.22 -0.44
N THR A 60 -20.75 -11.99 -0.67
CA THR A 60 -19.33 -11.65 -0.49
C THR A 60 -18.96 -12.02 0.95
N PRO A 61 -17.94 -12.86 1.17
CA PRO A 61 -17.52 -13.17 2.52
C PRO A 61 -17.10 -11.85 3.20
N THR A 62 -17.61 -11.61 4.40
CA THR A 62 -17.32 -10.37 5.16
C THR A 62 -15.82 -10.16 5.39
N TRP A 63 -15.05 -11.26 5.48
CA TRP A 63 -13.60 -11.22 5.58
C TRP A 63 -12.92 -10.56 4.36
N VAL A 64 -13.50 -10.66 3.16
CA VAL A 64 -12.91 -10.07 1.93
C VAL A 64 -12.99 -8.55 1.96
N ILE A 65 -14.17 -8.01 2.27
CA ILE A 65 -14.40 -6.56 2.40
C ILE A 65 -13.44 -5.98 3.44
N PHE A 66 -13.22 -6.73 4.50
CA PHE A 66 -12.34 -6.35 5.58
C PHE A 66 -10.85 -6.44 5.23
N SER A 67 -10.39 -7.52 4.58
CA SER A 67 -9.01 -7.64 4.11
C SER A 67 -8.67 -6.45 3.21
N PHE A 68 -9.66 -5.98 2.45
CA PHE A 68 -9.56 -4.78 1.66
C PHE A 68 -9.42 -3.52 2.53
N LEU A 69 -10.36 -3.27 3.45
CA LEU A 69 -10.30 -2.10 4.35
C LEU A 69 -8.99 -2.04 5.16
N LEU A 70 -8.53 -3.17 5.70
CA LEU A 70 -7.28 -3.28 6.44
C LEU A 70 -6.08 -2.97 5.56
N SER A 71 -6.07 -3.47 4.32
CA SER A 71 -5.02 -3.15 3.35
C SER A 71 -4.91 -1.65 3.08
N TYR A 72 -6.02 -0.94 2.91
CA TYR A 72 -6.00 0.52 2.72
C TYR A 72 -5.68 1.30 3.99
N ALA A 73 -6.15 0.84 5.15
CA ALA A 73 -5.81 1.45 6.43
C ALA A 73 -4.30 1.39 6.72
N LEU A 74 -3.64 0.28 6.35
CA LEU A 74 -2.18 0.14 6.46
C LEU A 74 -1.43 0.95 5.39
N LEU A 75 -2.02 1.16 4.23
CA LEU A 75 -1.42 1.92 3.13
C LEU A 75 -1.38 3.43 3.40
N LEU A 76 -2.42 3.98 4.05
CA LEU A 76 -2.52 5.41 4.38
C LEU A 76 -1.31 5.97 5.13
N PRO A 77 -0.87 5.42 6.27
CA PRO A 77 0.26 5.98 6.99
C PRO A 77 1.59 5.72 6.27
N GLY A 78 1.67 4.69 5.40
CA GLY A 78 2.82 4.48 4.51
C GLY A 78 2.94 5.54 3.41
N LEU A 79 1.85 6.20 3.03
CA LEU A 79 1.84 7.31 2.07
C LEU A 79 2.38 8.61 2.65
N PHE A 80 2.10 8.86 3.94
CA PHE A 80 2.49 10.09 4.64
C PHE A 80 3.80 9.94 5.44
N GLY A 81 4.21 8.71 5.74
CA GLY A 81 5.48 8.41 6.40
C GLY A 81 6.68 8.68 5.49
N THR A 82 7.83 8.93 6.12
CA THR A 82 9.13 8.98 5.47
C THR A 82 9.48 7.57 5.00
N LEU A 83 9.42 7.36 3.68
CA LEU A 83 9.66 6.07 3.04
C LEU A 83 11.16 5.83 2.81
N PHE A 84 11.88 6.91 2.55
CA PHE A 84 13.31 6.89 2.30
C PHE A 84 14.02 7.82 3.25
N SER A 85 15.04 7.28 3.90
CA SER A 85 16.09 8.04 4.55
C SER A 85 17.40 7.54 3.96
N TYR A 86 18.19 8.47 3.42
CA TYR A 86 19.51 8.18 2.89
C TYR A 86 20.49 9.24 3.37
N ASN A 87 21.72 8.80 3.62
CA ASN A 87 22.84 9.67 3.90
C ASN A 87 23.85 9.43 2.78
N ILE A 88 24.12 10.45 1.96
CA ILE A 88 25.13 10.39 0.91
C ILE A 88 26.33 11.15 1.44
N SER A 89 27.40 10.46 1.80
CA SER A 89 28.66 11.13 2.14
C SER A 89 29.53 11.27 0.90
N GLY A 90 30.00 12.48 0.62
CA GLY A 90 30.99 12.74 -0.43
C GLY A 90 32.42 12.31 -0.03
N ILE A 91 33.31 12.27 -1.03
CA ILE A 91 34.74 11.87 -0.94
C ILE A 91 35.40 12.48 0.31
N ASN A 92 35.96 11.60 1.17
CA ASN A 92 36.67 11.91 2.42
C ASN A 92 35.86 12.56 3.57
N GLY A 93 34.52 12.46 3.58
CA GLY A 93 33.72 12.87 4.75
C GLY A 93 33.78 14.36 5.08
N MET A 94 34.31 15.19 4.17
CA MET A 94 34.46 16.64 4.37
C MET A 94 33.27 17.46 3.84
N ILE A 95 32.29 16.81 3.20
CA ILE A 95 31.07 17.46 2.75
C ILE A 95 29.90 16.64 3.30
N GLU A 96 29.29 17.15 4.37
CA GLU A 96 28.01 16.64 4.90
C GLU A 96 26.93 16.95 3.87
N LEU A 97 26.54 15.93 3.11
CA LEU A 97 25.51 16.01 2.08
C LEU A 97 24.20 15.51 2.67
N VAL A 98 23.43 16.49 3.15
CA VAL A 98 21.98 16.56 3.33
C VAL A 98 21.29 15.24 3.73
N GLU A 99 20.87 15.18 4.99
CA GLU A 99 19.93 14.18 5.51
C GLU A 99 18.50 14.53 5.04
N GLU A 100 18.05 13.93 3.94
CA GLU A 100 16.69 14.10 3.43
C GLU A 100 15.86 12.86 3.80
N SER A 101 14.81 13.08 4.60
CA SER A 101 13.76 12.09 4.81
C SER A 101 12.58 12.43 3.89
N GLU A 102 12.44 11.71 2.77
CA GLU A 102 11.40 12.04 1.79
C GLU A 102 10.15 11.17 1.99
N SER A 103 9.02 11.84 2.17
CA SER A 103 7.70 11.24 1.94
C SER A 103 7.48 11.03 0.45
N MET A 104 6.54 10.18 0.07
CA MET A 104 6.20 9.94 -1.35
C MET A 104 5.89 11.25 -2.10
N VAL A 105 5.23 12.19 -1.43
CA VAL A 105 4.92 13.52 -1.97
C VAL A 105 6.19 14.35 -2.15
N SER A 106 7.10 14.31 -1.17
CA SER A 106 8.40 15.00 -1.27
C SER A 106 9.23 14.44 -2.44
N PHE A 107 9.25 13.12 -2.60
CA PHE A 107 9.96 12.47 -3.69
C PHE A 107 9.40 12.83 -5.07
N ILE A 108 8.08 12.91 -5.20
CA ILE A 108 7.44 13.41 -6.44
C ILE A 108 7.85 14.86 -6.70
N HIS A 109 7.82 15.71 -5.68
CA HIS A 109 8.23 17.12 -5.80
C HIS A 109 9.72 17.25 -6.18
N PHE A 110 10.57 16.39 -5.62
CA PHE A 110 12.00 16.31 -5.94
C PHE A 110 12.22 15.90 -7.40
N LEU A 111 11.52 14.89 -7.90
CA LEU A 111 11.60 14.46 -9.30
C LEU A 111 11.17 15.57 -10.27
N ILE A 112 10.13 16.31 -9.92
CA ILE A 112 9.68 17.48 -10.70
C ILE A 112 10.75 18.58 -10.70
N LYS A 113 11.32 18.90 -9.54
CA LYS A 113 12.36 19.94 -9.39
C LYS A 113 13.65 19.61 -10.15
N THR A 114 13.96 18.32 -10.30
CA THR A 114 15.15 17.81 -11.01
C THR A 114 14.88 17.59 -12.51
N ASP A 115 13.78 18.14 -13.04
CA ASP A 115 13.32 17.99 -14.43
C ASP A 115 13.10 16.52 -14.89
N CYS A 116 12.95 15.59 -13.95
CA CYS A 116 12.65 14.18 -14.22
C CYS A 116 11.13 13.91 -14.23
N TRP A 117 10.43 14.68 -15.07
CA TRP A 117 8.98 14.55 -15.29
C TRP A 117 8.47 13.14 -15.60
N PRO A 118 9.10 12.33 -16.47
CA PRO A 118 8.61 10.98 -16.74
C PRO A 118 8.72 10.06 -15.51
N GLY A 119 9.76 10.25 -14.68
CA GLY A 119 9.91 9.52 -13.42
C GLY A 119 8.79 9.88 -12.44
N ALA A 120 8.52 11.19 -12.26
CA ALA A 120 7.44 11.66 -11.40
C ALA A 120 6.07 11.12 -11.86
N LEU A 121 5.81 11.15 -13.17
CA LEU A 121 4.57 10.63 -13.76
C LEU A 121 4.40 9.13 -13.49
N LEU A 122 5.45 8.34 -13.71
CA LEU A 122 5.43 6.89 -13.45
C LEU A 122 5.15 6.63 -11.96
N VAL A 123 5.83 7.32 -11.06
CA VAL A 123 5.66 7.17 -9.61
C VAL A 123 4.22 7.48 -9.20
N VAL A 124 3.64 8.60 -9.65
CA VAL A 124 2.24 8.96 -9.37
C VAL A 124 1.29 7.90 -9.92
N LEU A 125 1.50 7.46 -11.16
CA LEU A 125 0.63 6.50 -11.83
C LEU A 125 0.64 5.15 -11.10
N TYR A 126 1.81 4.64 -10.75
CA TYR A 126 1.94 3.35 -10.07
C TYR A 126 1.56 3.39 -8.60
N ALA A 127 2.02 4.39 -7.84
CA ALA A 127 1.83 4.43 -6.40
C ALA A 127 0.45 4.95 -5.96
N MET A 128 -0.21 5.79 -6.78
CA MET A 128 -1.49 6.41 -6.40
C MET A 128 -2.62 6.01 -7.34
N VAL A 129 -2.44 6.19 -8.66
CA VAL A 129 -3.53 6.00 -9.63
C VAL A 129 -3.95 4.54 -9.74
N ILE A 130 -3.01 3.60 -9.87
CA ILE A 130 -3.33 2.18 -10.00
C ILE A 130 -4.11 1.65 -8.77
N PRO A 131 -3.69 1.87 -7.51
CA PRO A 131 -4.48 1.52 -6.33
C PRO A 131 -5.88 2.16 -6.33
N ALA A 132 -6.00 3.43 -6.71
CA ALA A 132 -7.31 4.11 -6.79
C ALA A 132 -8.22 3.50 -7.86
N VAL A 133 -7.69 3.16 -9.04
CA VAL A 133 -8.47 2.48 -10.09
C VAL A 133 -8.93 1.10 -9.60
N LYS A 134 -8.09 0.36 -8.86
CA LYS A 134 -8.49 -0.91 -8.25
C LYS A 134 -9.65 -0.75 -7.26
N LEU A 135 -9.61 0.29 -6.42
CA LEU A 135 -10.72 0.65 -5.52
C LEU A 135 -12.02 0.86 -6.28
N VAL A 136 -11.98 1.73 -7.30
CA VAL A 136 -13.17 2.10 -8.07
C VAL A 136 -13.75 0.87 -8.78
N LEU A 137 -12.92 0.07 -9.44
CA LEU A 137 -13.36 -1.16 -10.11
C LEU A 137 -14.01 -2.15 -9.13
N LEU A 138 -13.44 -2.29 -7.92
CA LEU A 138 -13.99 -3.17 -6.91
C LEU A 138 -15.34 -2.67 -6.39
N ILE A 139 -15.47 -1.37 -6.08
CA ILE A 139 -16.71 -0.76 -5.62
C ILE A 139 -17.80 -0.88 -6.71
N CYS A 140 -17.47 -0.54 -7.96
CA CYS A 140 -18.39 -0.71 -9.09
C CYS A 140 -18.83 -2.16 -9.26
N SER A 141 -17.92 -3.12 -9.09
CA SER A 141 -18.24 -4.55 -9.18
C SER A 141 -19.22 -5.01 -8.09
N GLU A 142 -19.10 -4.50 -6.87
CA GLU A 142 -20.00 -4.84 -5.76
C GLU A 142 -21.37 -4.17 -5.92
N ILE A 143 -21.42 -2.90 -6.34
CA ILE A 143 -22.68 -2.19 -6.60
C ILE A 143 -23.49 -2.88 -7.69
N TRP A 144 -22.85 -3.27 -8.80
CA TRP A 144 -23.52 -3.89 -9.95
C TRP A 144 -23.77 -5.39 -9.78
N ARG A 145 -23.27 -5.99 -8.70
CA ARG A 145 -23.36 -7.44 -8.45
C ARG A 145 -24.78 -7.98 -8.40
N ARG A 146 -25.73 -7.18 -7.90
CA ARG A 146 -27.14 -7.57 -7.69
C ARG A 146 -28.10 -6.94 -8.70
N GLY A 147 -27.57 -6.32 -9.74
CA GLY A 147 -28.36 -5.66 -10.76
C GLY A 147 -28.99 -6.60 -11.80
N PRO A 148 -29.70 -6.05 -12.80
CA PRO A 148 -30.13 -6.79 -13.98
C PRO A 148 -28.94 -7.40 -14.76
N ALA A 149 -29.22 -8.32 -15.68
CA ALA A 149 -28.20 -9.07 -16.42
C ALA A 149 -27.07 -8.19 -17.01
N ASN A 150 -27.41 -7.03 -17.57
CA ASN A 150 -26.45 -6.07 -18.12
C ASN A 150 -25.49 -5.50 -17.06
N GLN A 151 -25.96 -5.26 -15.83
CA GLN A 151 -25.13 -4.78 -14.73
C GLN A 151 -24.21 -5.91 -14.23
N VAL A 152 -24.71 -7.13 -14.14
CA VAL A 152 -23.90 -8.30 -13.75
C VAL A 152 -22.79 -8.57 -14.76
N MET A 153 -23.05 -8.38 -16.06
CA MET A 153 -22.00 -8.44 -17.09
C MET A 153 -20.91 -7.38 -16.86
N ARG A 154 -21.30 -6.13 -16.58
CA ARG A 154 -20.33 -5.06 -16.27
C ARG A 154 -19.53 -5.37 -15.01
N ALA A 155 -20.16 -5.89 -13.96
CA ALA A 155 -19.47 -6.32 -12.74
C ALA A 155 -18.41 -7.38 -13.04
N ARG A 156 -18.72 -8.37 -13.88
CA ARG A 156 -17.74 -9.39 -14.32
C ARG A 156 -16.59 -8.79 -15.09
N THR A 157 -16.84 -7.85 -16.01
CA THR A 157 -15.78 -7.16 -16.73
C THR A 157 -14.89 -6.37 -15.78
N CYS A 158 -15.45 -5.64 -14.81
CA CYS A 158 -14.66 -4.94 -13.79
C CYS A 158 -13.75 -5.90 -13.00
N VAL A 159 -14.27 -7.06 -12.60
CA VAL A 159 -13.48 -8.08 -11.89
C VAL A 159 -12.37 -8.65 -12.78
N GLN A 160 -12.64 -8.93 -14.06
CA GLN A 160 -11.63 -9.42 -15.01
C GLN A 160 -10.52 -8.39 -15.23
N VAL A 161 -10.87 -7.12 -15.40
CA VAL A 161 -9.91 -6.02 -15.52
C VAL A 161 -9.08 -5.90 -14.24
N LEU A 162 -9.73 -5.95 -13.07
CA LEU A 162 -9.06 -5.92 -11.77
C LEU A 162 -8.05 -7.07 -11.61
N GLN A 163 -8.43 -8.29 -12.02
CA GLN A 163 -7.54 -9.46 -12.01
C GLN A 163 -6.35 -9.27 -12.95
N HIS A 164 -6.56 -8.68 -14.13
CA HIS A 164 -5.48 -8.41 -15.07
C HIS A 164 -4.48 -7.41 -14.50
N ILE A 165 -4.96 -6.25 -14.02
CA ILE A 165 -4.11 -5.21 -13.40
C ILE A 165 -3.37 -5.78 -12.18
N SER A 166 -4.02 -6.63 -11.39
CA SER A 166 -3.42 -7.18 -10.17
C SER A 166 -2.27 -8.15 -10.43
N LYS A 167 -2.25 -8.84 -11.58
CA LYS A 167 -1.11 -9.71 -11.97
C LYS A 167 0.17 -8.90 -12.19
N TRP A 168 0.04 -7.68 -12.71
CA TRP A 168 1.16 -6.79 -13.00
C TRP A 168 1.65 -6.00 -11.78
N ALA A 169 0.98 -6.10 -10.63
CA ALA A 169 1.41 -5.41 -9.41
C ALA A 169 2.67 -6.03 -8.80
N SER A 170 2.91 -7.33 -8.99
CA SER A 170 4.10 -8.00 -8.44
C SER A 170 5.38 -7.65 -9.20
N PRO A 171 5.40 -7.62 -10.56
CA PRO A 171 6.55 -7.12 -11.31
C PRO A 171 6.89 -5.65 -11.03
N ASP A 172 5.89 -4.80 -10.78
CA ASP A 172 6.08 -3.38 -10.49
C ASP A 172 6.90 -3.17 -9.20
N MET A 173 6.47 -3.80 -8.10
CA MET A 173 7.20 -3.77 -6.83
C MET A 173 8.61 -4.34 -6.98
N PHE A 174 8.79 -5.37 -7.82
CA PHE A 174 10.11 -5.95 -8.11
C PHE A 174 11.03 -4.97 -8.87
N ALA A 175 10.50 -4.28 -9.87
CA ALA A 175 11.25 -3.27 -10.63
C ALA A 175 11.65 -2.08 -9.74
N TYR A 176 10.75 -1.62 -8.86
CA TYR A 176 11.08 -0.58 -7.87
C TYR A 176 12.19 -1.01 -6.93
N VAL A 177 12.11 -2.23 -6.38
CA VAL A 177 13.16 -2.75 -5.48
C VAL A 177 14.48 -2.86 -6.23
N LEU A 178 14.51 -3.39 -7.45
CA LEU A 178 15.72 -3.47 -8.26
C LEU A 178 16.30 -2.10 -8.58
N LEU A 179 15.45 -1.13 -8.96
CA LEU A 179 15.86 0.24 -9.23
C LEU A 179 16.48 0.88 -7.98
N LEU A 180 15.86 0.68 -6.80
CA LEU A 180 16.40 1.14 -5.52
C LEU A 180 17.72 0.48 -5.16
N TYR A 181 17.86 -0.83 -5.41
CA TYR A 181 19.13 -1.53 -5.22
C TYR A 181 20.21 -1.03 -6.17
N LEU A 182 19.87 -0.76 -7.44
CA LEU A 182 20.78 -0.18 -8.43
C LEU A 182 21.20 1.23 -8.06
N LEU A 183 20.28 2.09 -7.64
CA LEU A 183 20.57 3.45 -7.17
C LEU A 183 21.47 3.44 -5.92
N ARG A 184 21.19 2.56 -4.96
CA ARG A 184 22.08 2.35 -3.80
C ARG A 184 23.44 1.81 -4.23
N GLY A 185 23.49 0.99 -5.28
CA GLY A 185 24.74 0.50 -5.87
C GLY A 185 25.53 1.61 -6.58
N LEU A 186 24.88 2.51 -7.32
CA LEU A 186 25.60 3.60 -7.98
C LEU A 186 26.27 4.60 -7.02
N ASN A 187 25.96 4.56 -5.73
CA ASN A 187 26.60 5.37 -4.69
C ASN A 187 27.94 4.84 -4.16
N HIS A 188 28.49 3.74 -4.69
CA HIS A 188 29.88 3.36 -4.39
C HIS A 188 30.85 3.91 -5.45
N LEU A 189 31.91 4.60 -5.00
CA LEU A 189 33.02 5.05 -5.84
C LEU A 189 33.62 3.84 -6.60
N PRO A 190 34.00 3.97 -7.89
CA PRO A 190 34.80 2.95 -8.54
C PRO A 190 36.12 2.82 -7.76
N VAL A 191 36.39 1.61 -7.28
CA VAL A 191 37.64 1.23 -6.61
C VAL A 191 38.81 1.36 -7.58
#